data_AF-A0A0J9XAL2-F1
#
_entry.id   AF-A0A0J9XAL2-F1
#
_cell.length_a   1.000
_cell.length_b   1.000
_cell.length_c   1.000
_cell.angle_alpha   90.00
_cell.angle_beta   90.00
_cell.angle_gamma   90.00
#
_symmetry.space_group_name_H-M   'P 1'
#
loop_
_entity.id
_entity.type
_entity.pdbx_description
1 polymer ?
#
loop_
_entity_poly.entity_id
_entity_poly.type
_entity_poly.pdbx_seq_one_letter_code
_entity_poly.pdbx_strand_id
1 'polypeptide(L)'
;MFRSITKSLSAAPSVFQGYNHVLSKRFFQLPAKHQNVVKVYTSTPRLISKNETPLGIANKAELKRLDPDGWRGKLVQKGSESCLLPGDIVRVYKTDRTHFSGMVISIKRNGLATNFTLRNKVTGLGVESRYQLYSPTIQSIELVRRPVKMKRRAKLYYVRGSTKHDVGDLEKEVKR
;
A
#
# COMPACT_ATOMS: atom_id res chain seq x y z
N MET A 1 -37.68 -37.76 -40.98
CA MET A 1 -37.34 -38.08 -42.39
C MET A 1 -35.98 -38.75 -42.34
N PHE A 2 -35.75 -40.01 -42.68
CA PHE A 2 -36.08 -40.72 -43.90
C PHE A 2 -36.37 -42.21 -43.62
N ARG A 3 -37.36 -42.75 -44.33
CA ARG A 3 -37.66 -44.19 -44.44
C ARG A 3 -36.69 -44.81 -45.45
N SER A 4 -36.09 -45.95 -45.16
CA SER A 4 -35.58 -46.86 -46.18
C SER A 4 -36.40 -48.14 -46.19
N ILE A 5 -37.08 -48.33 -47.31
CA ILE A 5 -37.88 -49.48 -47.71
C ILE A 5 -36.95 -50.40 -48.50
N THR A 6 -36.76 -51.65 -48.09
CA THR A 6 -36.31 -52.71 -49.01
C THR A 6 -36.96 -54.05 -48.67
N LYS A 7 -37.93 -54.39 -49.53
CA LYS A 7 -38.33 -55.70 -50.07
C LYS A 7 -38.32 -56.93 -49.14
N SER A 8 -39.53 -57.43 -48.92
CA SER A 8 -39.87 -58.82 -48.64
C SER A 8 -39.41 -59.76 -49.76
N LEU A 9 -38.79 -60.87 -49.38
CA LEU A 9 -38.65 -62.08 -50.20
C LEU A 9 -39.18 -63.26 -49.37
N SER A 10 -40.15 -63.94 -49.96
CA SER A 10 -40.96 -65.03 -49.43
C SER A 10 -40.35 -66.41 -49.72
N ALA A 11 -40.62 -67.35 -48.81
CA ALA A 11 -40.43 -68.82 -48.86
C ALA A 11 -38.99 -69.33 -48.63
N ALA A 12 -38.72 -70.30 -47.75
CA ALA A 12 -39.56 -71.33 -47.15
C ALA A 12 -39.04 -71.74 -45.74
N PRO A 13 -39.89 -72.18 -44.79
CA PRO A 13 -39.41 -72.91 -43.63
C PRO A 13 -39.45 -74.41 -43.91
N SER A 14 -38.30 -74.99 -44.25
CA SER A 14 -38.11 -76.44 -44.14
C SER A 14 -37.95 -76.80 -42.67
N VAL A 15 -38.93 -77.56 -42.19
CA VAL A 15 -38.99 -78.34 -40.95
C VAL A 15 -37.61 -78.69 -40.38
N PHE A 16 -37.23 -78.01 -39.30
CA PHE A 16 -36.36 -78.61 -38.30
C PHE A 16 -36.94 -78.31 -36.92
N GLN A 17 -37.74 -79.26 -36.46
CA GLN A 17 -38.26 -79.33 -35.11
C GLN A 17 -37.10 -79.67 -34.17
N GLY A 18 -36.43 -78.64 -33.66
CA GLY A 18 -35.28 -78.77 -32.79
C GLY A 18 -35.39 -77.82 -31.60
N TYR A 19 -35.82 -78.37 -30.47
CA TYR A 19 -35.65 -77.87 -29.11
C TYR A 19 -36.20 -76.47 -28.79
N ASN A 20 -37.39 -76.47 -28.17
CA ASN A 20 -37.80 -75.44 -27.22
C ASN A 20 -36.79 -75.37 -26.07
N HIS A 21 -35.74 -74.58 -26.24
CA HIS A 21 -34.97 -74.13 -25.09
C HIS A 21 -35.85 -73.10 -24.38
N VAL A 22 -36.52 -73.56 -23.33
CA VAL A 22 -37.08 -72.71 -22.26
C VAL A 22 -35.88 -72.02 -21.59
N LEU A 23 -35.33 -71.02 -22.27
CA LEU A 23 -34.36 -70.12 -21.66
C LEU A 23 -35.18 -69.21 -20.76
N SER A 24 -35.46 -69.68 -19.54
CA SER A 24 -35.71 -68.82 -18.40
C SER A 24 -34.54 -67.84 -18.35
N LYS A 25 -34.69 -66.66 -18.96
CA LYS A 25 -33.73 -65.56 -18.83
C LYS A 25 -33.84 -65.08 -17.39
N ARG A 26 -33.19 -65.81 -16.47
CA ARG A 26 -32.85 -65.28 -15.14
C ARG A 26 -31.89 -64.14 -15.42
N PHE A 27 -32.40 -62.92 -15.41
CA PHE A 27 -31.56 -61.74 -15.50
C PHE A 27 -30.80 -61.62 -14.18
N PHE A 28 -29.58 -62.17 -14.14
CA PHE A 28 -28.66 -61.93 -13.05
C PHE A 28 -28.07 -60.52 -13.23
N GLN A 29 -28.50 -59.57 -12.40
CA GLN A 29 -27.94 -58.23 -12.40
C GLN A 29 -26.66 -58.24 -11.55
N LEU A 30 -25.51 -58.10 -12.19
CA LEU A 30 -24.24 -57.98 -11.48
C LEU A 30 -24.17 -56.59 -10.81
N PRO A 31 -23.79 -56.48 -9.53
CA PRO A 31 -23.71 -55.18 -8.87
C PRO A 31 -22.58 -54.36 -9.48
N ALA A 32 -22.94 -53.21 -10.05
CA ALA A 32 -21.96 -52.27 -10.58
C ALA A 32 -21.19 -51.63 -9.42
N LYS A 33 -19.85 -51.72 -9.47
CA LYS A 33 -18.98 -51.13 -8.44
C LYS A 33 -19.02 -49.60 -8.57
N HIS A 34 -19.66 -48.93 -7.61
CA HIS A 34 -19.58 -47.49 -7.49
C HIS A 34 -18.35 -47.11 -6.66
N GLN A 35 -17.45 -46.30 -7.21
CA GLN A 35 -16.34 -45.72 -6.46
C GLN A 35 -16.77 -44.39 -5.84
N ASN A 36 -16.64 -44.28 -4.53
CA ASN A 36 -16.94 -43.04 -3.83
C ASN A 36 -15.83 -42.02 -4.10
N VAL A 37 -16.19 -40.92 -4.76
CA VAL A 37 -15.29 -39.79 -4.94
C VAL A 37 -15.21 -39.04 -3.61
N VAL A 38 -14.09 -39.17 -2.91
CA VAL A 38 -13.84 -38.46 -1.65
C VAL A 38 -13.70 -36.98 -1.96
N LYS A 39 -14.57 -36.16 -1.36
CA LYS A 39 -14.49 -34.70 -1.50
C LYS A 39 -13.25 -34.19 -0.80
N VAL A 40 -12.31 -33.63 -1.56
CA VAL A 40 -11.12 -32.96 -1.01
C VAL A 40 -11.49 -31.50 -0.74
N TYR A 41 -11.48 -31.10 0.53
CA TYR A 41 -11.83 -29.73 0.92
C TYR A 41 -10.72 -28.77 0.51
N THR A 42 -11.11 -27.63 -0.06
CA THR A 42 -10.15 -26.57 -0.38
C THR A 42 -9.72 -25.84 0.90
N SER A 43 -8.49 -25.35 0.90
CA SER A 43 -8.02 -24.48 1.98
C SER A 43 -8.87 -23.21 2.06
N THR A 44 -9.03 -22.68 3.27
CA THR A 44 -9.61 -21.35 3.48
C THR A 44 -8.83 -20.28 2.69
N PRO A 45 -9.51 -19.29 2.10
CA PRO A 45 -8.84 -18.21 1.40
C PRO A 45 -7.94 -17.42 2.36
N ARG A 46 -6.86 -16.86 1.83
CA ARG A 46 -5.92 -16.06 2.62
C ARG A 46 -6.52 -14.67 2.90
N LEU A 47 -6.41 -14.22 4.15
CA LEU A 47 -6.91 -12.90 4.58
C LEU A 47 -6.11 -11.72 4.02
N ILE A 48 -4.81 -11.92 3.74
CA ILE A 48 -3.88 -10.88 3.27
C ILE A 48 -3.27 -11.35 1.96
N SER A 49 -3.04 -10.45 1.01
CA SER A 49 -2.37 -10.81 -0.25
C SER A 49 -0.94 -11.29 0.00
N LYS A 50 -0.36 -12.08 -0.91
CA LYS A 50 0.99 -12.65 -0.72
C LYS A 50 2.09 -11.59 -0.55
N ASN A 51 1.89 -10.38 -1.06
CA ASN A 51 2.92 -9.34 -1.13
C ASN A 51 2.75 -8.26 -0.04
N GLU A 52 1.67 -8.31 0.72
CA GLU A 52 1.37 -7.32 1.74
C GLU A 52 1.74 -7.84 3.13
N THR A 53 2.35 -6.97 3.91
CA THR A 53 2.62 -7.24 5.32
C THR A 53 1.49 -6.66 6.17
N PRO A 54 1.11 -7.30 7.29
CA PRO A 54 0.13 -6.73 8.22
C PRO A 54 0.53 -5.31 8.67
N LEU A 55 1.82 -5.09 8.93
CA LEU A 55 2.37 -3.78 9.27
C LEU A 55 2.23 -2.77 8.13
N GLY A 56 2.45 -3.18 6.88
CA GLY A 56 2.28 -2.33 5.70
C GLY A 56 0.82 -1.89 5.53
N ILE A 57 -0.12 -2.80 5.76
CA ILE A 57 -1.56 -2.52 5.72
C ILE A 57 -1.93 -1.52 6.82
N ALA A 58 -1.52 -1.78 8.06
CA ALA A 58 -1.76 -0.88 9.19
C ALA A 58 -1.16 0.52 8.93
N ASN A 59 0.09 0.58 8.44
CA ASN A 59 0.74 1.83 8.13
C ASN A 59 0.03 2.61 7.01
N LYS A 60 -0.46 1.92 5.97
CA LYS A 60 -1.23 2.52 4.88
C LYS A 60 -2.57 3.05 5.37
N ALA A 61 -3.26 2.31 6.24
CA ALA A 61 -4.51 2.74 6.85
C ALA A 61 -4.32 3.98 7.73
N GLU A 62 -3.29 4.00 8.57
CA GLU A 62 -2.94 5.16 9.40
C GLU A 62 -2.52 6.37 8.57
N LEU A 63 -1.76 6.17 7.49
CA LEU A 63 -1.38 7.26 6.60
C LEU A 63 -2.61 7.92 5.97
N LYS A 64 -3.56 7.12 5.51
CA LYS A 64 -4.83 7.59 4.95
C LYS A 64 -5.68 8.34 5.98
N ARG A 65 -5.63 7.92 7.25
CA ARG A 65 -6.31 8.59 8.36
C ARG A 65 -5.68 9.93 8.72
N LEU A 66 -4.35 9.99 8.79
CA LEU A 66 -3.59 11.16 9.25
C LEU A 66 -3.37 12.22 8.17
N ASP A 67 -3.31 11.82 6.89
CA ASP A 67 -3.10 12.72 5.75
C ASP A 67 -4.05 12.36 4.59
N PRO A 68 -5.35 12.70 4.69
CA PRO A 68 -6.32 12.42 3.62
C PRO A 68 -6.00 13.13 2.30
N ASP A 69 -5.49 14.36 2.38
CA ASP A 69 -5.17 15.21 1.22
C ASP A 69 -3.80 14.86 0.58
N GLY A 70 -2.94 14.17 1.34
CA GLY A 70 -1.59 13.80 0.91
C GLY A 70 -0.60 14.99 0.85
N TRP A 71 -0.95 16.16 1.41
CA TRP A 71 -0.09 17.34 1.33
C TRP A 71 1.20 17.14 2.15
N ARG A 72 1.11 16.44 3.29
CA ARG A 72 2.28 16.18 4.14
C ARG A 72 3.24 15.23 3.43
N GLY A 73 2.71 14.19 2.80
CA GLY A 73 3.48 13.26 1.97
C GLY A 73 4.25 13.97 0.84
N LYS A 74 3.59 14.89 0.13
CA LYS A 74 4.21 15.70 -0.94
C LYS A 74 5.39 16.54 -0.45
N LEU A 75 5.37 17.06 0.78
CA LEU A 75 6.49 17.84 1.33
C LEU A 75 7.79 17.02 1.48
N VAL A 76 7.70 15.70 1.67
CA VAL A 76 8.87 14.85 1.94
C VAL A 76 9.29 14.00 0.74
N GLN A 77 8.35 13.74 -0.17
CA GLN A 77 8.62 13.05 -1.43
C GLN A 77 9.71 13.78 -2.22
N LYS A 78 10.72 13.04 -2.69
CA LYS A 78 11.78 13.63 -3.52
C LYS A 78 11.21 13.94 -4.90
N GLY A 79 11.55 15.10 -5.44
CA GLY A 79 11.17 15.51 -6.80
C GLY A 79 9.78 16.14 -6.92
N SER A 80 9.02 16.29 -5.83
CA SER A 80 7.83 17.13 -5.84
C SER A 80 8.21 18.61 -5.80
N GLU A 81 7.40 19.45 -6.42
CA GLU A 81 7.62 20.91 -6.47
C GLU A 81 7.61 21.56 -5.09
N SER A 82 6.72 21.07 -4.22
CA SER A 82 6.57 21.53 -2.83
C SER A 82 7.52 20.83 -1.85
N CYS A 83 8.49 20.02 -2.31
CA CYS A 83 9.36 19.30 -1.37
C CYS A 83 10.17 20.25 -0.48
N LEU A 84 10.33 19.85 0.78
CA LEU A 84 11.24 20.46 1.74
C LEU A 84 12.65 19.91 1.55
N LEU A 85 13.61 20.82 1.52
CA LEU A 85 15.03 20.52 1.42
C LEU A 85 15.79 20.99 2.65
N PRO A 86 16.92 20.33 3.00
CA PRO A 86 17.81 20.85 4.02
C PRO A 86 18.33 22.24 3.64
N GLY A 87 18.16 23.21 4.55
CA GLY A 87 18.52 24.61 4.35
C GLY A 87 17.34 25.52 4.02
N ASP A 88 16.16 24.97 3.76
CA ASP A 88 14.93 25.75 3.61
C ASP A 88 14.52 26.37 4.95
N ILE A 89 13.97 27.58 4.90
CA ILE A 89 13.39 28.26 6.07
C ILE A 89 11.89 28.06 6.03
N VAL A 90 11.38 27.44 7.09
CA VAL A 90 9.99 27.02 7.20
C VAL A 90 9.39 27.58 8.47
N ARG A 91 8.10 27.89 8.39
CA ARG A 91 7.27 28.22 9.53
C ARG A 91 6.28 27.08 9.76
N VAL A 92 6.27 26.54 10.96
CA VAL A 92 5.36 25.47 11.35
C VAL A 92 4.30 26.06 12.25
N TYR A 93 3.03 25.91 11.89
CA TYR A 93 1.89 26.29 12.70
C TYR A 93 1.36 25.08 13.46
N LYS A 94 1.22 25.23 14.77
CA LYS A 94 0.61 24.23 15.64
C LYS A 94 -0.87 24.55 15.91
N THR A 95 -1.60 23.53 16.33
CA THR A 95 -3.01 23.64 16.77
C THR A 95 -3.19 24.65 17.90
N ASP A 96 -2.22 24.77 18.82
CA ASP A 96 -2.26 25.70 19.97
C ASP A 96 -2.05 27.17 19.57
N ARG A 97 -2.16 27.52 18.29
CA ARG A 97 -1.85 28.85 17.68
C ARG A 97 -0.40 29.31 17.85
N THR A 98 0.46 28.45 18.37
CA THR A 98 1.90 28.68 18.45
C THR A 98 2.55 28.37 17.11
N HIS A 99 3.55 29.16 16.72
CA HIS A 99 4.33 28.91 15.52
C HIS A 99 5.82 28.85 15.85
N PHE A 100 6.56 28.11 15.04
CA PHE A 100 8.02 28.11 15.10
C PHE A 100 8.59 28.33 13.71
N SER A 101 9.42 29.37 13.56
CA SER A 101 10.15 29.63 12.32
C SER A 101 11.58 29.12 12.48
N GLY A 102 12.07 28.35 11.49
CA GLY A 102 13.41 27.79 11.57
C GLY A 102 13.91 27.23 10.24
N MET A 103 15.23 27.08 10.14
CA MET A 103 15.86 26.41 9.00
C MET A 103 15.83 24.89 9.19
N VAL A 104 15.44 24.15 8.15
CA VAL A 104 15.51 22.69 8.15
C VAL A 104 16.97 22.24 8.16
N ILE A 105 17.40 21.60 9.24
CA ILE A 105 18.73 21.01 9.30
C ILE A 105 18.74 19.55 8.88
N SER A 106 17.64 18.82 9.08
CA SER A 106 17.58 17.40 8.76
C SER A 106 16.14 16.95 8.52
N ILE A 107 15.99 15.99 7.59
CA ILE A 107 14.72 15.31 7.30
C ILE A 107 14.98 13.81 7.44
N LYS A 108 14.33 13.16 8.40
CA LYS A 108 14.38 11.71 8.62
C LYS A 108 13.11 11.10 8.04
N ARG A 109 13.27 10.32 6.96
CA ARG A 109 12.18 9.62 6.28
C ARG A 109 12.03 8.22 6.87
N ASN A 110 10.92 7.96 7.56
CA ASN A 110 10.65 6.67 8.22
C ASN A 110 9.16 6.32 8.18
N GLY A 111 8.54 6.39 6.98
CA GLY A 111 7.10 6.16 6.82
C GLY A 111 6.27 7.10 7.69
N LEU A 112 5.42 6.55 8.55
CA LEU A 112 4.61 7.30 9.51
C LEU A 112 5.42 8.05 10.56
N ALA A 113 6.63 7.59 10.90
CA ALA A 113 7.53 8.20 11.87
C ALA A 113 8.49 9.23 11.23
N THR A 114 8.13 9.75 10.06
CA THR A 114 8.90 10.78 9.36
C THR A 114 8.91 12.08 10.15
N ASN A 115 10.10 12.62 10.41
CA ASN A 115 10.27 13.90 11.12
C ASN A 115 11.28 14.79 10.44
N PHE A 116 11.21 16.07 10.74
CA PHE A 116 12.20 17.06 10.36
C PHE A 116 12.63 17.87 11.58
N THR A 117 13.84 18.38 11.54
CA THR A 117 14.40 19.20 12.62
C THR A 117 14.67 20.59 12.09
N LEU A 118 14.13 21.57 12.81
CA LEU A 118 14.30 22.99 12.57
C LEU A 118 15.31 23.55 13.57
N ARG A 119 16.08 24.55 13.14
CA ARG A 119 16.99 25.33 13.97
C ARG A 119 16.72 26.82 13.81
N ASN A 120 16.77 27.56 14.90
CA ASN A 120 16.68 29.02 14.93
C ASN A 120 17.57 29.57 16.07
N LYS A 121 17.99 30.85 16.00
CA LYS A 121 18.55 31.56 17.17
C LYS A 121 17.54 32.57 17.70
N VAL A 122 16.81 32.19 18.75
CA VAL A 122 15.84 33.09 19.37
C VAL A 122 16.56 33.89 20.45
N THR A 123 16.60 35.22 20.33
CA THR A 123 17.22 36.10 21.34
C THR A 123 18.68 35.73 21.64
N GLY A 124 19.43 35.34 20.60
CA GLY A 124 20.83 34.93 20.73
C GLY A 124 21.07 33.50 21.21
N LEU A 125 20.03 32.78 21.66
CA LEU A 125 20.12 31.38 22.08
C LEU A 125 19.74 30.43 20.93
N GLY A 126 20.59 29.43 20.67
CA GLY A 126 20.33 28.43 19.64
C GLY A 126 19.28 27.42 20.07
N VAL A 127 18.10 27.46 19.45
CA VAL A 127 16.97 26.56 19.72
C VAL A 127 16.79 25.61 18.54
N GLU A 128 16.61 24.32 18.85
CA GLU A 128 16.25 23.30 17.88
C GLU A 128 14.91 22.67 18.24
N SER A 129 14.06 22.45 17.24
CA SER A 129 12.75 21.81 17.42
C SER A 129 12.57 20.71 16.39
N ARG A 130 12.22 19.50 16.86
CA ARG A 130 11.92 18.36 16.01
C ARG A 130 10.42 18.18 15.90
N TYR A 131 9.92 18.08 14.67
CA TYR A 131 8.51 17.91 14.38
C TYR A 131 8.25 16.59 13.68
N GLN A 132 7.25 15.86 14.17
CA GLN A 132 6.74 14.67 13.56
C GLN A 132 5.72 15.05 12.48
N LEU A 133 6.02 14.75 11.21
CA LEU A 133 5.29 15.26 10.06
C LEU A 133 3.78 14.94 10.11
N TYR A 134 3.44 13.72 10.50
CA TYR A 134 2.05 13.24 10.57
C TYR A 134 1.40 13.45 11.94
N SER A 135 1.98 14.30 12.80
CA SER A 135 1.35 14.65 14.07
C SER A 135 0.12 15.53 13.85
N PRO A 136 -1.04 15.24 14.47
CA PRO A 136 -2.24 16.07 14.37
C PRO A 136 -2.06 17.46 15.00
N THR A 137 -1.03 17.64 15.85
CA THR A 137 -0.69 18.93 16.44
C THR A 137 -0.17 19.94 15.41
N ILE A 138 0.30 19.48 14.25
CA ILE A 138 0.77 20.35 13.17
C ILE A 138 -0.41 20.67 12.26
N GLN A 139 -0.71 21.95 12.10
CA GLN A 139 -1.79 22.44 11.25
C GLN A 139 -1.30 22.69 9.82
N SER A 140 -0.26 23.51 9.67
CA SER A 140 0.32 23.84 8.36
C SER A 140 1.83 24.04 8.46
N ILE A 141 2.50 23.86 7.32
CA ILE A 141 3.94 24.07 7.16
C ILE A 141 4.11 24.99 5.96
N GLU A 142 4.59 26.21 6.21
CA GLU A 142 4.77 27.23 5.18
C GLU A 142 6.25 27.41 4.88
N LEU A 143 6.61 27.26 3.61
CA LEU A 143 7.95 27.56 3.12
C LEU A 143 8.09 29.08 3.00
N VAL A 144 8.91 29.67 3.88
CA VAL A 144 9.13 31.12 3.88
C VAL A 144 10.19 31.50 2.85
N ARG A 145 11.32 30.79 2.85
CA ARG A 145 12.45 31.12 1.99
C ARG A 145 13.27 29.88 1.65
N ARG A 146 13.63 29.75 0.37
CA ARG A 146 14.66 28.80 -0.08
C ARG A 146 16.04 29.45 -0.03
N PRO A 147 17.10 28.69 0.29
CA PRO A 147 18.45 29.23 0.29
C PRO A 147 18.92 29.51 -1.15
N VAL A 148 19.58 30.66 -1.36
CA VAL A 148 20.15 31.05 -2.67
C VAL A 148 21.08 29.98 -3.22
N LYS A 149 21.89 29.39 -2.33
CA LYS A 149 22.79 28.28 -2.66
C LYS A 149 22.35 27.03 -1.94
N MET A 150 22.01 26.02 -2.72
CA MET A 150 21.66 24.70 -2.20
C MET A 150 22.81 24.11 -1.38
N LYS A 151 22.48 23.61 -0.19
CA LYS A 151 23.46 22.94 0.66
C LYS A 151 23.71 21.53 0.12
N ARG A 152 24.99 21.16 0.01
CA ARG A 152 25.38 19.86 -0.58
C ARG A 152 25.18 18.66 0.35
N ARG A 153 25.05 18.88 1.66
CA ARG A 153 24.88 17.81 2.65
C ARG A 153 23.40 17.55 2.91
N ALA A 154 23.03 16.28 3.03
CA ALA A 154 21.66 15.86 3.37
C ALA A 154 21.24 16.25 4.79
N LYS A 155 22.21 16.44 5.71
CA LYS A 155 21.99 16.92 7.08
C LYS A 155 22.99 18.00 7.40
N LEU A 156 22.52 19.13 7.92
CA LEU A 156 23.28 20.35 8.14
C LEU A 156 23.72 20.50 9.59
N TYR A 157 24.11 19.43 10.27
CA TYR A 157 24.50 19.52 11.69
C TYR A 157 25.71 20.41 11.95
N TYR A 158 26.54 20.65 10.94
CA TYR A 158 27.70 21.53 11.02
C TYR A 158 27.34 23.01 11.28
N VAL A 159 26.07 23.40 11.09
CA VAL A 159 25.63 24.78 11.39
C VAL A 159 25.66 25.08 12.88
N ARG A 160 25.62 24.05 13.73
CA ARG A 160 25.69 24.17 15.19
C ARG A 160 27.05 24.72 15.61
N GLY A 161 27.05 25.78 16.42
CA GLY A 161 28.29 26.39 16.95
C GLY A 161 29.15 27.12 15.92
N SER A 162 28.72 27.18 14.66
CA SER A 162 29.50 27.82 13.59
C SER A 162 29.08 29.26 13.39
N THR A 163 29.88 30.25 13.84
CA THR A 163 29.55 31.68 13.64
C THR A 163 29.25 32.04 12.18
N LYS A 164 29.95 31.42 11.22
CA LYS A 164 29.78 31.66 9.78
C LYS A 164 28.57 30.95 9.14
N HIS A 165 28.17 29.80 9.66
CA HIS A 165 27.20 28.91 9.00
C HIS A 165 25.89 28.79 9.76
N ASP A 166 25.88 29.20 11.02
CA ASP A 166 24.70 29.16 11.84
C ASP A 166 23.65 30.15 11.35
N VAL A 167 22.40 29.85 11.67
CA VAL A 167 21.28 30.72 11.39
C VAL A 167 21.24 31.85 12.41
N GLY A 168 20.81 33.03 11.96
CA GLY A 168 20.49 34.14 12.84
C GLY A 168 19.12 33.96 13.49
N ASP A 169 18.57 35.08 13.96
CA ASP A 169 17.20 35.15 14.46
C ASP A 169 16.23 35.23 13.29
N LEU A 170 15.71 34.07 12.89
CA LEU A 170 14.80 33.95 11.76
C LEU A 170 13.42 34.51 12.07
N GLU A 171 13.02 34.63 13.33
CA GLU A 171 11.72 35.26 13.64
C GLU A 171 11.74 36.75 13.35
N LYS A 172 12.86 37.41 13.62
CA LYS A 172 13.06 38.82 13.27
C LYS A 172 13.15 39.04 11.77
N GLU A 173 13.82 38.13 11.05
CA GLU A 173 13.96 38.22 9.59
C GLU A 173 12.60 38.17 8.88
N VAL A 174 11.67 37.33 9.35
CA VAL A 174 10.35 37.17 8.69
C VAL A 174 9.36 38.27 9.07
N LYS A 175 9.57 39.01 10.16
CA LYS A 175 8.74 40.17 10.52
C LYS A 175 9.13 41.46 9.79
N ARG A 176 10.32 41.49 9.20
CA ARG A 176 10.88 42.63 8.49
C ARG A 176 10.43 42.63 7.04
#